data_AF-A0A061AI65-F1
#
_entry.id   AF-A0A061AI65-F1
#
_cell.length_a   1.000
_cell.length_b   1.000
_cell.length_c   1.000
_cell.angle_alpha   90.00
_cell.angle_beta   90.00
_cell.angle_gamma   90.00
#
_symmetry.space_group_name_H-M   'P 1'
#
loop_
_entity.id
_entity.type
_entity.pdbx_description
1 polymer ?
#
loop_
_entity_poly.entity_id
_entity_poly.type
_entity_poly.pdbx_seq_one_letter_code
_entity_poly.pdbx_strand_id
1 'polypeptide(L)'
;MPPKVPLSLSTRLTLSELQPLTQSQQLLRLYRRFIRLSIFIPSRKHRLTYSSLLRDRFTIGFNSRHKKVLGIDPGLTDIDLIARTINTLELVNEAFTYNDKMSTDIIMNLIKLEQSKIIYASKNQKDRTLEGKFKQYEYHDDKKTLELTSLKEYDKTLMRFNETMNMCL
;
A
#
# COMPACT_ATOMS: atom_id res chain seq x y z
N MET A 1 6.84 33.28 -2.78
CA MET A 1 6.51 32.78 -1.41
C MET A 1 5.29 31.87 -1.53
N PRO A 2 5.36 30.58 -1.18
CA PRO A 2 4.15 29.78 -1.07
C PRO A 2 3.42 30.12 0.24
N PRO A 3 2.08 30.07 0.27
CA PRO A 3 1.32 30.49 1.44
C PRO A 3 1.50 29.52 2.60
N LYS A 4 1.82 30.06 3.78
CA LYS A 4 1.67 29.41 5.07
C LYS A 4 0.18 29.32 5.39
N VAL A 5 -0.49 28.28 4.91
CA VAL A 5 -1.75 27.85 5.52
C VAL A 5 -1.36 26.94 6.68
N PRO A 6 -1.68 27.26 7.94
CA PRO A 6 -1.69 26.23 8.96
C PRO A 6 -2.89 25.35 8.59
N LEU A 7 -2.65 24.28 7.83
CA LEU A 7 -3.56 23.16 7.89
C LEU A 7 -3.57 22.78 9.37
N SER A 8 -4.66 23.10 10.08
CA SER A 8 -4.99 22.41 11.32
C SER A 8 -5.25 20.97 10.92
N LEU A 9 -4.16 20.25 10.68
CA LEU A 9 -4.07 18.82 10.66
C LEU A 9 -4.50 18.41 12.07
N SER A 10 -5.80 18.31 12.32
CA SER A 10 -6.27 17.30 13.24
C SER A 10 -5.87 15.98 12.57
N THR A 11 -4.64 15.56 12.87
CA THR A 11 -3.86 14.58 12.11
C THR A 11 -4.15 13.16 12.53
N ARG A 12 -4.73 12.98 13.71
CA ARG A 12 -4.91 11.66 14.30
C ARG A 12 -6.36 11.24 14.14
N LEU A 13 -6.60 10.40 13.15
CA LEU A 13 -7.86 9.71 12.98
C LEU A 13 -7.88 8.56 13.99
N THR A 14 -8.84 8.53 14.91
CA THR A 14 -8.90 7.49 15.94
C THR A 14 -9.90 6.39 15.59
N LEU A 15 -9.78 5.24 16.25
CA LEU A 15 -10.73 4.15 16.09
C LEU A 15 -12.14 4.54 16.56
N SER A 16 -12.24 5.32 17.65
CA SER A 16 -13.52 5.81 18.18
C SER A 16 -14.26 6.74 17.21
N GLU A 17 -13.53 7.53 16.41
CA GLU A 17 -14.12 8.37 15.36
C GLU A 17 -14.64 7.56 14.16
N LEU A 18 -14.06 6.39 13.91
CA LEU A 18 -14.40 5.54 12.78
C LEU A 18 -15.47 4.50 13.10
N GLN A 19 -15.48 3.95 14.32
CA GLN A 19 -16.42 2.91 14.76
C GLN A 19 -17.91 3.21 14.48
N PRO A 20 -18.45 4.43 14.66
CA PRO A 20 -19.87 4.67 14.39
C PRO A 20 -20.23 4.70 12.90
N LEU A 21 -19.24 4.66 12.00
CA LEU A 21 -19.44 4.77 10.56
C LEU A 21 -19.59 3.40 9.90
N THR A 22 -20.19 3.35 8.70
CA THR A 22 -20.19 2.13 7.90
C THR A 22 -18.79 1.80 7.37
N GLN A 23 -18.50 0.54 7.08
CA GLN A 23 -17.19 0.10 6.55
C GLN A 23 -16.76 0.91 5.32
N SER A 24 -17.69 1.15 4.38
CA SER A 24 -17.42 1.99 3.19
C SER A 24 -17.00 3.41 3.56
N GLN A 25 -17.67 4.02 4.54
CA GLN A 25 -17.34 5.38 5.02
C GLN A 25 -15.98 5.41 5.74
N GLN A 26 -15.67 4.40 6.54
CA GLN A 26 -14.38 4.27 7.22
C GLN A 26 -13.24 4.19 6.20
N LEU A 27 -13.35 3.27 5.23
CA LEU A 27 -12.36 3.09 4.16
C LEU A 27 -12.20 4.36 3.32
N LEU A 28 -13.30 5.03 2.97
CA LEU A 28 -13.25 6.28 2.21
C LEU A 28 -12.56 7.41 2.98
N ARG A 29 -12.81 7.54 4.29
CA ARG A 29 -12.14 8.54 5.13
C ARG A 29 -10.65 8.27 5.25
N LEU A 30 -10.27 7.02 5.49
CA LEU A 30 -8.86 6.58 5.53
C LEU A 30 -8.18 6.85 4.19
N TYR A 31 -8.76 6.39 3.08
CA TYR A 31 -8.22 6.59 1.73
C TYR A 31 -7.98 8.07 1.41
N ARG A 32 -8.95 8.95 1.72
CA ARG A 32 -8.81 10.40 1.53
C ARG A 32 -7.64 10.98 2.32
N ARG A 33 -7.37 10.49 3.53
CA ARG A 33 -6.23 10.94 4.34
C ARG A 33 -4.91 10.50 3.72
N PHE A 34 -4.78 9.24 3.30
CA PHE A 34 -3.60 8.76 2.59
C PHE A 34 -3.31 9.54 1.31
N ILE A 35 -4.35 9.84 0.52
CA ILE A 35 -4.20 10.63 -0.72
C ILE A 35 -3.74 12.05 -0.42
N ARG A 36 -4.23 12.69 0.64
CA ARG A 36 -3.75 14.02 1.04
C ARG A 36 -2.26 14.03 1.38
N LEU A 37 -1.74 12.95 1.98
CA LEU A 37 -0.32 12.85 2.30
C LEU A 37 0.57 12.74 1.04
N SER A 38 0.01 12.37 -0.12
CA SER A 38 0.78 12.31 -1.36
C SER A 38 1.41 13.65 -1.78
N ILE A 39 0.86 14.79 -1.33
CA ILE A 39 1.40 16.12 -1.66
C ILE A 39 2.83 16.32 -1.14
N PHE A 40 3.19 15.61 -0.07
CA PHE A 40 4.51 15.70 0.56
C PHE A 40 5.56 14.81 -0.12
N ILE A 41 5.15 13.92 -1.03
CA ILE A 41 6.08 13.10 -1.81
C ILE A 41 6.71 13.99 -2.90
N PRO A 42 8.05 14.18 -2.93
CA PRO A 42 8.67 15.22 -3.78
C PRO A 42 8.49 14.98 -5.29
N SER A 43 8.64 13.74 -5.74
CA SER A 43 8.61 13.39 -7.17
C SER A 43 7.20 13.14 -7.67
N ARG A 44 6.81 13.79 -8.78
CA ARG A 44 5.53 13.53 -9.46
C ARG A 44 5.37 12.05 -9.82
N LYS A 45 6.45 11.39 -10.25
CA LYS A 45 6.44 9.97 -10.59
C LYS A 45 6.09 9.12 -9.37
N HIS A 46 6.76 9.37 -8.24
CA HIS A 46 6.51 8.67 -6.99
C HIS A 46 5.09 8.94 -6.45
N ARG A 47 4.55 10.15 -6.61
CA ARG A 47 3.16 10.48 -6.26
C ARG A 47 2.15 9.64 -7.02
N LEU A 48 2.34 9.48 -8.33
CA LEU A 48 1.47 8.66 -9.17
C LEU A 48 1.53 7.18 -8.76
N THR A 49 2.75 6.65 -8.56
CA THR A 49 2.94 5.27 -8.10
C THR A 49 2.30 5.04 -6.72
N TYR A 50 2.51 5.95 -5.77
CA TYR A 50 1.90 5.88 -4.46
C TYR A 50 0.36 5.90 -4.53
N SER A 51 -0.21 6.76 -5.37
CA SER A 51 -1.66 6.81 -5.56
C SER A 51 -2.23 5.53 -6.17
N SER A 52 -1.49 4.91 -7.11
CA SER A 52 -1.85 3.61 -7.68
C SER A 52 -1.81 2.52 -6.61
N LEU A 53 -0.72 2.46 -5.84
CA LEU A 53 -0.56 1.52 -4.74
C LEU A 53 -1.73 1.63 -3.76
N LEU A 54 -2.07 2.84 -3.31
CA LEU A 54 -3.20 3.05 -2.40
C LEU A 54 -4.52 2.53 -3.00
N ARG A 55 -4.78 2.80 -4.27
CA ARG A 55 -6.01 2.31 -4.94
C ARG A 55 -6.09 0.80 -4.88
N ASP A 56 -4.99 0.11 -5.21
CA ASP A 56 -4.95 -1.35 -5.21
C ASP A 56 -5.11 -1.92 -3.80
N ARG A 57 -4.46 -1.31 -2.80
CA ARG A 57 -4.53 -1.74 -1.39
C ARG A 57 -5.89 -1.48 -0.74
N PHE A 58 -6.64 -0.48 -1.18
CA PHE A 58 -8.01 -0.23 -0.72
C PHE A 58 -9.07 -0.99 -1.51
N THR A 59 -8.74 -1.47 -2.72
CA THR A 59 -9.65 -2.26 -3.56
C THR A 59 -9.58 -3.75 -3.22
N ILE A 60 -8.37 -4.30 -3.10
CA ILE A 60 -8.16 -5.69 -2.72
C ILE A 60 -7.91 -5.71 -1.21
N GLY A 61 -8.85 -6.15 -0.38
CA GLY A 61 -8.71 -6.15 1.08
C GLY A 61 -7.47 -6.88 1.60
N PHE A 62 -6.96 -6.47 2.76
CA PHE A 62 -5.74 -7.03 3.38
C PHE A 62 -5.82 -8.55 3.54
N ASN A 63 -6.91 -9.08 4.11
CA ASN A 63 -7.07 -10.52 4.32
C ASN A 63 -6.95 -11.32 3.02
N SER A 64 -7.52 -10.80 1.92
CA SER A 64 -7.41 -11.41 0.60
C SER A 64 -5.97 -11.38 0.07
N ARG A 65 -5.23 -10.28 0.25
CA ARG A 65 -3.82 -10.20 -0.16
C ARG A 65 -2.95 -11.13 0.67
N HIS A 66 -3.16 -11.15 1.98
CA HIS A 66 -2.44 -11.99 2.93
C HIS A 66 -2.59 -13.48 2.59
N LYS A 67 -3.83 -13.94 2.38
CA LYS A 67 -4.11 -15.31 1.95
C LYS A 67 -3.45 -15.64 0.61
N LYS A 68 -3.46 -14.71 -0.34
CA LYS A 68 -2.81 -14.91 -1.65
C LYS A 68 -1.28 -14.94 -1.59
N VAL A 69 -0.67 -14.09 -0.76
CA VAL A 69 0.79 -13.89 -0.72
C VAL A 69 1.46 -14.89 0.21
N LEU A 70 0.88 -15.10 1.40
CA LEU A 70 1.44 -15.96 2.44
C LEU A 70 0.79 -17.34 2.51
N GLY A 71 -0.39 -17.55 1.88
CA GLY A 71 -1.12 -18.81 1.96
C GLY A 71 -1.81 -19.03 3.32
N ILE A 72 -1.82 -18.01 4.18
CA ILE A 72 -2.37 -18.07 5.54
C ILE A 72 -3.69 -17.30 5.55
N ASP A 73 -4.75 -17.86 6.13
CA ASP A 73 -6.00 -17.15 6.32
C ASP A 73 -5.89 -16.27 7.59
N PRO A 74 -5.82 -14.94 7.46
CA PRO A 74 -5.77 -14.09 8.64
C PRO A 74 -7.18 -13.96 9.19
N GLY A 75 -7.42 -14.54 10.37
CA GLY A 75 -8.67 -14.38 11.13
C GLY A 75 -8.87 -12.98 11.72
N LEU A 76 -8.38 -11.93 11.04
CA LEU A 76 -8.51 -10.54 11.50
C LEU A 76 -9.94 -10.06 11.30
N THR A 77 -10.49 -9.47 12.36
CA THR A 77 -11.79 -8.83 12.33
C THR A 77 -11.73 -7.49 11.59
N ASP A 78 -12.89 -6.96 11.18
CA ASP A 78 -12.97 -5.62 10.57
C ASP A 78 -12.39 -4.53 11.49
N ILE A 79 -12.58 -4.67 12.81
CA ILE A 79 -12.04 -3.74 13.80
C ILE A 79 -10.50 -3.76 13.79
N ASP A 80 -9.90 -4.94 13.73
CA ASP A 80 -8.44 -5.10 13.65
C ASP A 80 -7.89 -4.50 12.36
N LEU A 81 -8.58 -4.71 11.24
CA LEU A 81 -8.21 -4.13 9.95
C LEU A 81 -8.22 -2.60 9.98
N ILE A 82 -9.24 -2.00 10.58
CA ILE A 82 -9.32 -0.54 10.74
C ILE A 82 -8.19 -0.04 11.64
N ALA A 83 -7.97 -0.69 12.78
CA ALA A 83 -6.90 -0.33 13.71
C ALA A 83 -5.52 -0.39 13.03
N ARG A 84 -5.21 -1.47 12.31
CA ARG A 84 -3.96 -1.61 11.54
C ARG A 84 -3.83 -0.59 10.41
N THR A 85 -4.95 -0.21 9.79
CA THR A 85 -4.95 0.83 8.75
C THR A 85 -4.72 2.23 9.34
N ILE A 86 -5.21 2.51 10.55
CA ILE A 86 -4.87 3.73 11.30
C ILE A 86 -3.38 3.75 11.64
N ASN A 87 -2.81 2.67 12.17
CA ASN A 87 -1.36 2.57 12.45
C ASN A 87 -0.52 2.84 11.20
N THR A 88 -0.96 2.28 10.06
CA THR A 88 -0.33 2.52 8.77
C THR A 88 -0.38 4.00 8.37
N LEU A 89 -1.51 4.67 8.62
CA LEU A 89 -1.67 6.09 8.34
C LEU A 89 -0.75 6.94 9.23
N GLU A 90 -0.58 6.55 10.50
CA GLU A 90 0.36 7.20 11.42
C GLU A 90 1.80 7.10 10.91
N LEU A 91 2.26 5.90 10.49
CA LEU A 91 3.59 5.73 9.90
C LEU A 91 3.81 6.60 8.65
N VAL A 92 2.83 6.65 7.74
CA VAL A 92 2.92 7.50 6.54
C VAL A 92 2.95 8.98 6.90
N ASN A 93 2.21 9.38 7.94
CA ASN A 93 2.23 10.74 8.43
C ASN A 93 3.58 11.09 9.07
N GLU A 94 4.20 10.17 9.82
CA GLU A 94 5.57 10.32 10.34
C GLU A 94 6.60 10.47 9.22
N ALA A 95 6.49 9.63 8.19
CA ALA A 95 7.37 9.65 7.03
C ALA A 95 7.36 10.98 6.27
N PHE A 96 6.20 11.63 6.15
CA PHE A 96 6.01 12.74 5.20
C PHE A 96 5.71 14.09 5.83
N THR A 97 5.16 14.11 7.05
CA THR A 97 4.86 15.37 7.77
C THR A 97 5.97 15.70 8.77
N TYR A 98 6.48 14.68 9.48
CA TYR A 98 7.52 14.88 10.50
C TYR A 98 8.94 14.61 9.99
N ASN A 99 9.08 14.19 8.73
CA ASN A 99 10.36 13.83 8.10
C ASN A 99 11.16 12.81 8.92
N ASP A 100 10.47 11.85 9.56
CA ASP A 100 11.14 10.75 10.24
C ASP A 100 11.90 9.89 9.22
N LYS A 101 13.23 9.89 9.31
CA LYS A 101 14.10 9.28 8.29
C LYS A 101 13.79 7.80 8.07
N MET A 102 13.57 7.05 9.14
CA MET A 102 13.30 5.61 9.07
C MET A 102 11.98 5.35 8.35
N SER A 103 10.92 6.06 8.73
CA SER A 103 9.60 5.96 8.11
C SER A 103 9.62 6.41 6.65
N THR A 104 10.33 7.51 6.34
CA THR A 104 10.53 7.96 4.96
C THR A 104 11.21 6.88 4.13
N ASP A 105 12.27 6.24 4.62
CA ASP A 105 13.00 5.20 3.89
C ASP A 105 12.10 3.98 3.64
N ILE A 106 11.31 3.54 4.63
CA ILE A 106 10.34 2.44 4.47
C ILE A 106 9.34 2.75 3.36
N ILE A 107 8.65 3.90 3.43
CA ILE A 107 7.59 4.24 2.47
C ILE A 107 8.18 4.51 1.07
N MET A 108 9.33 5.18 0.98
CA MET A 108 9.96 5.46 -0.32
C MET A 108 10.50 4.20 -0.99
N ASN A 109 11.02 3.22 -0.23
CA ASN A 109 11.43 1.94 -0.78
C ASN A 109 10.24 1.16 -1.34
N LEU A 110 9.10 1.16 -0.64
CA LEU A 110 7.85 0.57 -1.13
C LEU A 110 7.41 1.19 -2.46
N ILE A 111 7.39 2.53 -2.55
CA ILE A 111 7.01 3.24 -3.79
C ILE A 111 7.97 2.91 -4.94
N LYS A 112 9.29 2.91 -4.68
CA LYS A 112 10.29 2.59 -5.70
C LYS A 112 10.13 1.18 -6.22
N LEU A 113 9.83 0.22 -5.35
CA LEU A 113 9.59 -1.15 -5.79
C LEU A 113 8.32 -1.26 -6.64
N GLU A 114 7.22 -0.66 -6.20
CA GLU A 114 5.97 -0.71 -6.95
C GLU A 114 6.16 -0.13 -8.36
N GLN A 115 6.96 0.93 -8.46
CA GLN A 115 7.37 1.48 -9.75
C GLN A 115 8.17 0.47 -10.59
N SER A 116 9.10 -0.26 -9.99
CA SER A 116 9.86 -1.32 -10.67
C SER A 116 8.97 -2.45 -11.17
N LYS A 117 7.95 -2.86 -10.38
CA LYS A 117 6.95 -3.85 -10.81
C LYS A 117 6.17 -3.38 -12.03
N ILE A 118 5.69 -2.14 -12.04
CA ILE A 118 4.98 -1.54 -13.17
C ILE A 118 5.87 -1.53 -14.43
N ILE A 119 7.14 -1.14 -14.29
CA ILE A 119 8.11 -1.12 -15.41
C ILE A 119 8.36 -2.55 -15.93
N TYR A 120 8.55 -3.51 -15.04
CA TYR A 120 8.74 -4.92 -15.41
C TYR A 120 7.53 -5.47 -16.17
N ALA A 121 6.32 -5.24 -15.65
CA ALA A 121 5.08 -5.66 -16.31
C ALA A 121 4.94 -5.02 -17.71
N SER A 122 5.20 -3.72 -17.83
CA SER A 122 5.12 -3.01 -19.12
C SER A 122 6.13 -3.51 -20.16
N LYS A 123 7.35 -3.87 -19.74
CA LYS A 123 8.37 -4.43 -20.65
C LYS A 123 7.99 -5.82 -21.17
N ASN A 124 7.36 -6.64 -20.33
CA ASN A 124 6.97 -8.01 -20.66
C ASN A 124 5.58 -8.11 -21.33
N GLN A 125 4.78 -7.05 -21.32
CA GLN A 125 3.47 -6.97 -22.00
C GLN A 125 3.52 -6.71 -23.52
N LYS A 126 4.70 -6.54 -24.12
CA LYS A 126 4.82 -6.38 -25.58
C LYS A 126 4.55 -7.67 -26.39
N ASP A 127 4.38 -8.81 -25.73
CA ASP A 127 3.84 -10.06 -26.32
C ASP A 127 2.30 -10.12 -26.15
N ARG A 128 1.58 -9.77 -27.21
CA ARG A 128 0.14 -9.44 -27.22
C ARG A 128 -0.84 -10.61 -27.03
N THR A 129 -0.41 -11.83 -26.69
CA THR A 129 -1.31 -13.00 -26.50
C THR A 129 -1.60 -13.33 -25.03
N LEU A 130 -1.05 -12.58 -24.07
CA LEU A 130 -1.31 -12.74 -22.63
C LEU A 130 -2.56 -12.00 -22.12
N GLU A 131 -3.32 -11.37 -23.02
CA GLU A 131 -4.52 -10.56 -22.74
C GLU A 131 -5.63 -11.30 -21.93
N GLY A 132 -5.58 -12.64 -21.85
CA GLY A 132 -6.50 -13.43 -21.02
C GLY A 132 -6.02 -13.79 -19.61
N LYS A 133 -4.71 -13.73 -19.30
CA LYS A 133 -4.13 -14.38 -18.08
C LYS A 133 -3.97 -13.49 -16.85
N PHE A 134 -4.18 -12.18 -16.95
CA PHE A 134 -4.21 -11.29 -15.77
C PHE A 134 -5.54 -11.32 -15.01
N LYS A 135 -6.48 -12.19 -15.39
CA LYS A 135 -7.77 -12.24 -14.71
C LYS A 135 -7.69 -12.74 -13.27
N GLN A 136 -6.71 -13.55 -12.87
CA GLN A 136 -6.44 -13.85 -11.46
C GLN A 136 -4.95 -14.17 -11.28
N TYR A 137 -4.32 -13.67 -10.22
CA TYR A 137 -2.93 -13.91 -9.84
C TYR A 137 -2.64 -15.41 -9.60
N GLU A 138 -2.48 -16.20 -10.65
CA GLU A 138 -1.94 -17.56 -10.54
C GLU A 138 -0.45 -17.53 -10.90
N TYR A 139 0.35 -17.65 -9.85
CA TYR A 139 1.79 -17.84 -9.93
C TYR A 139 2.06 -19.26 -10.46
N HIS A 140 2.39 -19.36 -11.74
CA HIS A 140 3.01 -20.57 -12.29
C HIS A 140 4.41 -20.26 -12.80
N ASP A 141 5.39 -20.94 -12.19
CA ASP A 141 6.76 -21.04 -12.66
C ASP A 141 6.84 -22.20 -13.65
N ASP A 142 7.48 -21.96 -14.79
CA ASP A 142 8.66 -22.74 -15.16
C ASP A 142 9.34 -22.14 -16.39
N LYS A 143 10.58 -21.70 -16.17
CA LYS A 143 11.67 -21.45 -17.14
C LYS A 143 11.85 -20.00 -17.64
N LYS A 144 12.22 -19.12 -16.70
CA LYS A 144 13.42 -18.24 -16.75
C LYS A 144 13.56 -17.50 -15.41
N THR A 145 14.21 -18.19 -14.49
CA THR A 145 14.18 -18.00 -13.03
C THR A 145 15.23 -16.98 -12.58
N LEU A 146 15.04 -15.69 -12.92
CA LEU A 146 15.86 -14.62 -12.33
C LEU A 146 15.13 -13.31 -11.97
N GLU A 147 13.85 -13.11 -12.32
CA GLU A 147 13.14 -11.84 -12.01
C GLU A 147 11.73 -11.96 -11.37
N LEU A 148 11.26 -13.16 -11.01
CA LEU A 148 9.94 -13.37 -10.34
C LEU A 148 10.07 -13.88 -8.89
N THR A 149 11.08 -14.69 -8.59
CA THR A 149 11.39 -15.15 -7.22
C THR A 149 11.69 -13.96 -6.31
N SER A 150 12.40 -12.95 -6.81
CA SER A 150 12.70 -11.72 -6.05
C SER A 150 11.45 -10.90 -5.73
N LEU A 151 10.52 -10.75 -6.67
CA LEU A 151 9.29 -9.98 -6.46
C LEU A 151 8.31 -10.71 -5.53
N LYS A 152 8.14 -12.03 -5.71
CA LYS A 152 7.29 -12.85 -4.85
C LYS A 152 7.84 -12.92 -3.42
N GLU A 153 9.14 -13.15 -3.27
CA GLU A 153 9.77 -13.16 -1.94
C GLU A 153 9.81 -11.79 -1.30
N TYR A 154 9.93 -10.72 -2.09
CA TYR A 154 9.74 -9.38 -1.55
C TYR A 154 8.30 -9.18 -1.07
N ASP A 155 7.28 -9.55 -1.85
CA ASP A 155 5.88 -9.38 -1.43
C ASP A 155 5.56 -10.18 -0.17
N LYS A 156 6.12 -11.38 -0.03
CA LYS A 156 6.06 -12.16 1.21
C LYS A 156 6.77 -11.45 2.36
N THR A 157 7.98 -10.94 2.13
CA THR A 157 8.76 -10.22 3.13
C THR A 157 8.05 -8.95 3.59
N LEU A 158 7.49 -8.18 2.65
CA LEU A 158 6.69 -6.99 2.91
C LEU A 158 5.41 -7.34 3.67
N MET A 159 4.71 -8.41 3.30
CA MET A 159 3.52 -8.85 4.03
C MET A 159 3.86 -9.24 5.47
N ARG A 160 4.95 -9.99 5.69
CA ARG A 160 5.44 -10.36 7.03
C ARG A 160 5.90 -9.14 7.83
N PHE A 161 6.53 -8.17 7.18
CA PHE A 161 6.90 -6.91 7.80
C PHE A 161 5.65 -6.13 8.24
N ASN A 162 4.62 -6.06 7.39
CA ASN A 162 3.35 -5.44 7.72
C ASN A 162 2.67 -6.14 8.90
N GLU A 163 2.72 -7.47 8.97
CA GLU A 163 2.23 -8.21 10.14
C GLU A 163 3.00 -7.85 11.41
N THR A 164 4.33 -7.84 11.35
CA THR A 164 5.19 -7.50 12.50
C THR A 164 4.92 -6.08 13.01
N MET A 165 4.65 -5.16 12.09
CA MET A 165 4.36 -3.75 12.39
C MET A 165 2.88 -3.44 12.62
N ASN A 166 1.99 -4.45 12.60
CA ASN A 166 0.53 -4.26 12.67
C ASN A 166 0.00 -3.23 11.66
N MET A 167 0.42 -3.37 10.40
CA MET A 167 0.05 -2.51 9.27
C MET A 167 -0.78 -3.24 8.22
N CYS A 168 -1.46 -2.47 7.36
CA CYS A 168 -2.28 -2.97 6.25
C CYS A 168 -1.78 -2.52 4.86
N LEU A 169 -0.48 -2.23 4.71
CA LEU A 169 0.14 -1.90 3.41
C LEU A 169 0.11 -3.04 2.40
#